data_AF-A0A6A3I6P0-F1
#
_entry.id   AF-A0A6A3I6P0-F1
#
_cell.length_a   1.000
_cell.length_b   1.000
_cell.length_c   1.000
_cell.angle_alpha   90.00
_cell.angle_beta   90.00
_cell.angle_gamma   90.00
#
_symmetry.space_group_name_H-M   'P 1'
#
loop_
_entity.id
_entity.type
_entity.pdbx_description
1 polymer ?
#
loop_
_entity_poly.entity_id
_entity_poly.type
_entity_poly.pdbx_seq_one_letter_code
_entity_poly.pdbx_strand_id
1 'polypeptide(L)'
;MFDRQKGGKCQVERRRQAEKFKLSSSQIVLLANRYKAARNRGGQVDYEKASITRNFDNFTGHADKLEAYEGHVISMLKKALQQKRALDAGCRKKTKEEGTEELVTREAQHLQQIETLQNHIQNLEAQANSDNLPAENRKLQSDLENTKKQLHAALKRSEADCKKAQENTRQASELRLQLATVQKNYKKLKKKLQSQKATTQQSQTTTWLQTRASKLELDEQRLETAKFKLELRENKLSSKEEELEEKRVALQEQEQEHKNARSRLEAQRFTLDKEIKRHDEKATADKQAHVKDMMEQKAMLDEITKKKDALASHESLKKTADDWKQKCIRAENEAAAARVPYATLESLQDENRFMKKIVDSLDACCSTDRRIDDFAKHRVNDCTYLVL
;
A
#
# COMPACT_ATOMS: atom_id res chain seq x y z
N MET A 1 -24.68 -31.03 38.38
CA MET A 1 -23.48 -31.09 39.25
C MET A 1 -22.28 -31.21 38.35
N PHE A 2 -21.38 -30.21 38.33
CA PHE A 2 -20.17 -30.24 37.51
C PHE A 2 -18.99 -30.69 38.37
N ASP A 3 -18.56 -31.95 38.20
CA ASP A 3 -17.35 -32.45 38.85
C ASP A 3 -16.11 -32.04 38.04
N ARG A 4 -15.32 -31.13 38.62
CA ARG A 4 -13.99 -30.76 38.12
C ARG A 4 -13.01 -31.89 38.45
N GLN A 5 -12.62 -32.69 37.46
CA GLN A 5 -11.45 -33.55 37.57
C GLN A 5 -10.18 -32.70 37.71
N LYS A 6 -9.53 -32.82 38.87
CA LYS A 6 -8.20 -32.25 39.14
C LYS A 6 -7.17 -32.93 38.22
N GLY A 7 -6.46 -32.12 37.44
CA GLY A 7 -5.41 -32.58 36.53
C GLY A 7 -4.28 -33.31 37.27
N GLY A 8 -4.00 -34.53 36.83
CA GLY A 8 -2.83 -35.30 37.24
C GLY A 8 -1.55 -34.64 36.74
N LYS A 9 -0.50 -34.68 37.55
CA LYS A 9 0.86 -34.25 37.19
C LYS A 9 1.37 -35.12 36.04
N CYS A 10 1.73 -34.51 34.90
CA CYS A 10 2.39 -35.22 33.81
C CYS A 10 3.71 -35.83 34.30
N GLN A 11 3.81 -37.16 34.28
CA GLN A 11 5.05 -37.88 34.53
C GLN A 11 5.95 -37.68 33.30
N VAL A 12 7.14 -37.09 33.50
CA VAL A 12 8.15 -36.97 32.44
C VAL A 12 8.71 -38.37 32.17
N GLU A 13 8.14 -39.06 31.19
CA GLU A 13 8.60 -40.40 30.80
C GLU A 13 10.06 -40.32 30.33
N ARG A 14 10.94 -41.08 31.01
CA ARG A 14 12.32 -41.25 30.56
C ARG A 14 12.32 -42.04 29.26
N ARG A 15 13.15 -41.59 28.32
CA ARG A 15 13.28 -42.15 26.98
C ARG A 15 13.57 -43.66 27.00
N ARG A 16 12.84 -44.43 26.19
CA ARG A 16 13.05 -45.89 26.06
C ARG A 16 14.34 -46.15 25.27
N GLN A 17 15.13 -47.15 25.68
CA GLN A 17 16.44 -47.48 25.10
C GLN A 17 16.41 -47.75 23.58
N ALA A 18 15.25 -48.10 23.01
CA ALA A 18 15.08 -48.38 21.58
C ALA A 18 14.85 -47.14 20.70
N GLU A 19 14.63 -45.95 21.27
CA GLU A 19 14.39 -44.75 20.47
C GLU A 19 15.69 -44.21 19.86
N LYS A 20 15.63 -43.73 18.61
CA LYS A 20 16.75 -43.07 17.93
C LYS A 20 16.86 -41.60 18.35
N PHE A 21 18.06 -41.10 18.57
CA PHE A 21 18.27 -39.69 18.94
C PHE A 21 17.86 -38.86 17.72
N LYS A 22 17.09 -37.79 17.93
CA LYS A 22 16.63 -36.89 16.87
C LYS A 22 16.60 -35.48 17.43
N LEU A 23 17.10 -34.52 16.66
CA LEU A 23 16.95 -33.11 16.96
C LEU A 23 15.62 -32.61 16.38
N SER A 24 14.88 -31.85 17.18
CA SER A 24 13.76 -31.05 16.67
C SER A 24 14.28 -29.86 15.85
N SER A 25 13.42 -29.26 15.03
CA SER A 25 13.77 -28.06 14.25
C SER A 25 14.28 -26.90 15.13
N SER A 26 13.73 -26.72 16.32
CA SER A 26 14.20 -25.70 17.27
C SER A 26 15.56 -26.04 17.87
N GLN A 27 15.81 -27.31 18.20
CA GLN A 27 17.10 -27.80 18.69
C GLN A 27 18.20 -27.66 17.63
N ILE A 28 17.88 -27.88 16.35
CA ILE A 28 18.77 -27.64 15.22
C ILE A 28 19.21 -26.17 15.16
N VAL A 29 18.27 -25.23 15.30
CA VAL A 29 18.58 -23.78 15.30
C VAL A 29 19.45 -23.40 16.49
N LEU A 30 19.15 -23.93 17.67
CA LEU A 30 19.95 -23.68 18.88
C LEU A 30 21.37 -24.24 18.74
N LEU A 31 21.52 -25.42 18.14
CA LEU A 31 22.81 -26.03 17.87
C LEU A 31 23.60 -25.22 16.82
N ALA A 32 22.93 -24.72 15.77
CA ALA A 32 23.52 -23.84 14.77
C ALA A 32 24.04 -22.52 15.37
N ASN A 33 23.28 -21.92 16.30
CA ASN A 33 23.68 -20.71 16.99
C ASN A 33 24.89 -20.95 17.91
N ARG A 34 24.91 -22.08 18.62
CA ARG A 34 26.07 -22.50 19.44
C ARG A 34 27.31 -22.75 18.57
N TYR A 35 27.14 -23.42 17.44
CA TYR A 35 28.20 -23.63 16.45
C TYR A 35 28.77 -22.30 15.95
N LYS A 36 27.90 -21.37 15.52
CA LYS A 36 28.32 -20.03 15.09
C LYS A 36 29.06 -19.27 16.20
N ALA A 37 28.55 -19.32 17.43
CA ALA A 37 29.17 -18.65 18.57
C ALA A 37 30.55 -19.25 18.94
N ALA A 38 30.69 -20.57 18.88
CA ALA A 38 31.97 -21.25 19.10
C ALA A 38 33.00 -20.89 18.04
N ARG A 39 32.60 -20.91 16.75
CA ARG A 39 33.48 -20.54 15.63
C ARG A 39 33.90 -19.07 15.67
N ASN A 40 33.00 -18.16 16.05
CA ASN A 40 33.33 -16.74 16.23
C ASN A 40 34.37 -16.51 17.34
N ARG A 41 34.48 -17.42 18.30
CA ARG A 41 35.48 -17.39 19.37
C ARG A 41 36.73 -18.21 19.04
N GLY A 42 36.82 -18.80 17.85
CA GLY A 42 37.94 -19.67 17.45
C GLY A 42 37.95 -21.05 18.11
N GLY A 43 36.85 -21.46 18.76
CA GLY A 43 36.75 -22.72 19.51
C GLY A 43 35.80 -23.75 18.90
N GLN A 44 35.72 -24.92 19.55
CA GLN A 44 34.73 -25.96 19.27
C GLN A 44 33.49 -25.82 20.16
N VAL A 45 32.39 -26.46 19.75
CA VAL A 45 31.17 -26.50 20.56
C VAL A 45 31.40 -27.45 21.74
N ASP A 46 31.12 -26.97 22.95
CA ASP A 46 31.14 -27.79 24.15
C ASP A 46 29.85 -28.65 24.22
N TYR A 47 29.94 -29.86 23.66
CA TYR A 47 28.82 -30.80 23.55
C TYR A 47 28.44 -31.42 24.89
N GLU A 48 29.40 -31.61 25.79
CA GLU A 48 29.15 -32.11 27.14
C GLU A 48 28.24 -31.14 27.90
N LYS A 49 28.61 -29.86 27.92
CA LYS A 49 27.80 -28.82 28.54
C LYS A 49 26.48 -28.58 27.80
N ALA A 50 26.45 -28.74 26.48
CA ALA A 50 25.22 -28.63 25.70
C ALA A 50 24.23 -29.75 26.03
N SER A 51 24.70 -30.98 26.19
CA SER A 51 23.87 -32.17 26.44
C SER A 51 23.11 -32.12 27.78
N ILE A 52 23.64 -31.39 28.76
CA ILE A 52 23.07 -31.25 30.11
C ILE A 52 22.02 -30.12 30.16
N THR A 53 21.93 -29.29 29.11
CA THR A 53 20.98 -28.17 29.09
C THR A 53 19.56 -28.65 28.80
N ARG A 54 18.57 -27.97 29.40
CA ARG A 54 17.13 -28.20 29.17
C ARG A 54 16.69 -28.25 27.70
N ASN A 55 17.46 -27.60 26.83
CA ASN A 55 17.17 -27.58 25.41
C ASN A 55 17.50 -28.91 24.71
N PHE A 56 18.36 -29.74 25.31
CA PHE A 56 18.80 -31.03 24.79
C PHE A 56 18.62 -32.16 25.82
N ASP A 57 17.54 -32.11 26.62
CA ASP A 57 17.25 -33.12 27.67
C ASP A 57 17.28 -34.57 27.14
N ASN A 58 16.93 -34.79 25.88
CA ASN A 58 16.98 -36.10 25.23
C ASN A 58 18.42 -36.62 24.99
N PHE A 59 19.42 -35.77 25.18
CA PHE A 59 20.85 -36.04 24.96
C PHE A 59 21.65 -36.02 26.25
N THR A 60 21.03 -35.83 27.43
CA THR A 60 21.75 -35.78 28.70
C THR A 60 22.55 -37.06 28.95
N GLY A 61 23.86 -36.90 29.16
CA GLY A 61 24.81 -38.02 29.30
C GLY A 61 25.23 -38.67 27.97
N HIS A 62 24.86 -38.10 26.82
CA HIS A 62 25.15 -38.61 25.48
C HIS A 62 25.65 -37.50 24.54
N ALA A 63 26.73 -36.83 24.93
CA ALA A 63 27.35 -35.73 24.18
C ALA A 63 27.76 -36.15 22.76
N ASP A 64 28.36 -37.34 22.60
CA ASP A 64 28.81 -37.88 21.31
C ASP A 64 27.69 -37.95 20.26
N LYS A 65 26.46 -38.25 20.72
CA LYS A 65 25.29 -38.33 19.85
C LYS A 65 24.77 -36.96 19.42
N LEU A 66 25.05 -35.93 20.21
CA LEU A 66 24.75 -34.53 19.86
C LEU A 66 25.82 -33.96 18.93
N GLU A 67 27.09 -34.33 19.16
CA GLU A 67 28.23 -34.00 18.29
C GLU A 67 28.05 -34.57 16.88
N ALA A 68 27.55 -35.80 16.76
CA ALA A 68 27.26 -36.43 15.46
C ALA A 68 26.32 -35.60 14.55
N TYR A 69 25.51 -34.70 15.12
CA TYR A 69 24.64 -33.80 14.34
C TYR A 69 25.34 -32.53 13.84
N GLU A 70 26.57 -32.24 14.25
CA GLU A 70 27.31 -31.06 13.82
C GLU A 70 27.43 -30.99 12.29
N GLY A 71 27.81 -32.11 11.66
CA GLY A 71 27.93 -32.21 10.20
C GLY A 71 26.62 -31.89 9.47
N HIS A 72 25.48 -32.32 10.03
CA HIS A 72 24.15 -32.04 9.48
C HIS A 72 23.80 -30.55 9.58
N VAL A 73 24.10 -29.92 10.72
CA VAL A 73 23.88 -28.48 10.94
C VAL A 73 24.77 -27.63 10.02
N ILE A 74 26.04 -28.00 9.86
CA ILE A 74 26.97 -27.32 8.94
C ILE A 74 26.46 -27.37 7.50
N SER A 75 25.95 -28.52 7.06
CA SER A 75 25.38 -28.69 5.72
C SER A 75 24.19 -27.75 5.47
N MET A 76 23.28 -27.64 6.44
CA MET A 76 22.15 -26.70 6.34
C MET A 76 22.60 -25.25 6.29
N LEU A 77 23.59 -24.86 7.10
CA LEU A 77 24.14 -23.50 7.09
C LEU A 77 24.79 -23.16 5.74
N LYS A 78 25.55 -24.09 5.15
CA LYS A 78 26.14 -23.92 3.81
C LYS A 78 25.06 -23.74 2.75
N LYS A 79 24.00 -24.56 2.77
CA LYS A 79 22.88 -24.46 1.83
C LYS A 79 22.14 -23.13 1.96
N ALA A 80 21.87 -22.68 3.20
CA ALA A 80 21.23 -21.39 3.46
C ALA A 80 22.10 -20.20 3.00
N LEU A 81 23.42 -20.27 3.19
CA LEU A 81 24.35 -19.26 2.70
C LEU A 81 24.36 -19.17 1.17
N GLN A 82 24.33 -20.32 0.48
CA GLN A 82 24.26 -20.36 -0.97
C GLN A 82 22.96 -19.75 -1.49
N GLN A 83 21.82 -20.06 -0.86
CA GLN A 83 20.52 -19.45 -1.19
C GLN A 83 20.54 -17.93 -0.98
N LYS A 84 21.11 -17.45 0.12
CA LYS A 84 21.26 -16.01 0.37
C LYS A 84 22.10 -15.33 -0.71
N ARG A 85 23.24 -15.91 -1.10
CA ARG A 85 24.09 -15.39 -2.18
C ARG A 85 23.37 -15.35 -3.53
N ALA A 86 22.54 -16.35 -3.82
CA ALA A 86 21.74 -16.37 -5.05
C ALA A 86 20.68 -15.25 -5.07
N LEU A 87 20.04 -14.97 -3.92
CA LEU A 87 19.11 -13.85 -3.78
C LEU A 87 19.83 -12.50 -3.91
N ASP A 88 20.96 -12.35 -3.23
CA ASP A 88 21.76 -11.12 -3.27
C ASP A 88 22.31 -10.83 -4.68
N ALA A 89 22.63 -11.87 -5.48
CA ALA A 89 23.05 -11.71 -6.88
C ALA A 89 21.93 -11.22 -7.82
N GLY A 90 20.66 -11.46 -7.46
CA GLY A 90 19.49 -10.89 -8.16
C GLY A 90 19.21 -9.43 -7.77
N CYS A 91 19.73 -8.96 -6.64
CA CYS A 91 19.63 -7.58 -6.17
C CYS A 91 20.87 -6.76 -6.59
N ARG A 92 21.05 -6.53 -7.91
CA ARG A 92 21.96 -5.45 -8.33
C ARG A 92 21.39 -4.13 -7.82
N LYS A 93 22.13 -3.43 -6.95
CA LYS A 93 21.84 -2.03 -6.63
C LYS A 93 22.05 -1.24 -7.92
N LYS A 94 20.96 -0.89 -8.60
CA LYS A 94 21.01 -0.03 -9.80
C LYS A 94 21.79 1.23 -9.45
N THR A 95 22.69 1.64 -10.33
CA THR A 95 23.40 2.91 -10.13
C THR A 95 22.39 4.06 -10.25
N LYS A 96 22.74 5.24 -9.72
CA LYS A 96 21.85 6.42 -9.82
C LYS A 96 21.52 6.75 -11.28
N GLU A 97 22.44 6.50 -12.20
CA GLU A 97 22.30 6.71 -13.65
C GLU A 97 21.29 5.76 -14.28
N GLU A 98 21.37 4.45 -14.00
CA GLU A 98 20.38 3.45 -14.46
C GLU A 98 18.96 3.78 -13.94
N GLY A 99 18.86 4.27 -12.69
CA GLY A 99 17.58 4.70 -12.12
C GLY A 99 17.00 5.94 -12.80
N THR A 100 17.84 6.89 -13.21
CA THR A 100 17.38 8.08 -13.95
C THR A 100 16.94 7.75 -15.37
N GLU A 101 17.64 6.85 -16.07
CA GLU A 101 17.26 6.41 -17.42
C GLU A 101 15.91 5.65 -17.41
N GLU A 102 15.67 4.81 -16.41
CA GLU A 102 14.39 4.13 -16.23
C GLU A 102 13.24 5.10 -15.92
N LEU A 103 13.49 6.18 -15.17
CA LEU A 103 12.48 7.20 -14.90
C LEU A 103 12.15 8.00 -16.18
N VAL A 104 13.16 8.41 -16.94
CA VAL A 104 12.97 9.16 -18.20
C VAL A 104 12.23 8.31 -19.24
N THR A 105 12.59 7.04 -19.39
CA THR A 105 11.89 6.13 -20.32
C THR A 105 10.45 5.88 -19.89
N ARG A 106 10.19 5.75 -18.59
CA ARG A 106 8.83 5.59 -18.07
C ARG A 106 7.99 6.85 -18.21
N GLU A 107 8.59 8.02 -18.02
CA GLU A 107 7.93 9.31 -18.22
C GLU A 107 7.52 9.50 -19.69
N ALA A 108 8.41 9.18 -20.64
CA ALA A 108 8.09 9.20 -22.07
C ALA A 108 6.93 8.26 -22.43
N GLN A 109 6.89 7.05 -21.87
CA GLN A 109 5.77 6.11 -22.06
C GLN A 109 4.45 6.66 -21.51
N HIS A 110 4.46 7.25 -20.32
CA HIS A 110 3.26 7.84 -19.74
C HIS A 110 2.75 9.02 -20.57
N LEU A 111 3.65 9.88 -21.07
CA LEU A 111 3.26 10.99 -21.96
C LEU A 111 2.60 10.49 -23.24
N GLN A 112 3.15 9.44 -23.86
CA GLN A 112 2.54 8.81 -25.04
C GLN A 112 1.15 8.22 -24.74
N GLN A 113 0.96 7.63 -23.55
CA GLN A 113 -0.34 7.14 -23.11
C GLN A 113 -1.35 8.27 -22.87
N ILE A 114 -0.90 9.40 -22.32
CA ILE A 114 -1.75 10.58 -22.12
C ILE A 114 -2.22 11.12 -23.48
N GLU A 115 -1.32 11.23 -24.45
CA GLU A 115 -1.66 11.73 -25.79
C GLU A 115 -2.66 10.82 -26.51
N THR A 116 -2.47 9.50 -26.43
CA THR A 116 -3.42 8.53 -27.02
C THR A 116 -4.80 8.61 -26.38
N LEU A 117 -4.89 8.78 -25.06
CA LEU A 117 -6.16 8.97 -24.35
C LEU A 117 -6.84 10.29 -24.73
N GLN A 118 -6.08 11.38 -24.84
CA GLN A 118 -6.60 12.68 -25.27
C GLN A 118 -7.20 12.61 -26.67
N ASN A 119 -6.52 11.96 -27.62
CA ASN A 119 -7.04 11.74 -28.96
C ASN A 119 -8.32 10.90 -28.96
N HIS A 120 -8.41 9.88 -28.10
CA HIS A 120 -9.62 9.07 -27.97
C HIS A 120 -10.81 9.89 -27.44
N ILE A 121 -10.57 10.74 -26.43
CA ILE A 121 -11.59 11.65 -25.89
C ILE A 121 -12.10 12.60 -26.97
N GLN A 122 -11.20 13.25 -27.72
CA GLN A 122 -11.60 14.15 -28.81
C GLN A 122 -12.44 13.45 -29.89
N ASN A 123 -12.10 12.21 -30.23
CA ASN A 123 -12.89 11.42 -31.18
C ASN A 123 -14.29 11.10 -30.65
N LEU A 124 -14.42 10.75 -29.36
CA LEU A 124 -15.71 10.52 -28.73
C LEU A 124 -16.55 11.79 -28.64
N GLU A 125 -15.93 12.93 -28.34
CA GLU A 125 -16.59 14.24 -28.35
C GLU A 125 -17.08 14.61 -29.75
N ALA A 126 -16.26 14.38 -30.78
CA ALA A 126 -16.67 14.59 -32.17
C ALA A 126 -17.82 13.65 -32.59
N GLN A 127 -17.85 12.41 -32.07
CA GLN A 127 -18.93 11.46 -32.32
C GLN A 127 -20.21 11.83 -31.56
N ALA A 128 -20.12 12.37 -30.34
CA ALA A 128 -21.26 12.86 -29.58
C ALA A 128 -21.85 14.15 -30.18
N ASN A 129 -20.99 15.00 -30.72
CA ASN A 129 -21.36 16.24 -31.40
C ASN A 129 -21.69 16.05 -32.89
N SER A 130 -21.59 14.82 -33.41
CA SER A 130 -22.03 14.50 -34.77
C SER A 130 -23.54 14.71 -34.86
N ASP A 131 -23.96 15.40 -35.93
CA ASP A 131 -25.31 15.94 -36.17
C ASP A 131 -26.45 14.91 -36.15
N ASN A 132 -26.15 13.62 -35.99
CA ASN A 132 -27.16 12.54 -35.93
C ASN A 132 -28.04 12.62 -34.68
N LEU A 133 -27.47 12.80 -33.49
CA LEU A 133 -28.25 12.83 -32.24
C LEU A 133 -29.22 14.04 -32.15
N PRO A 134 -28.81 15.28 -32.47
CA PRO A 134 -29.73 16.42 -32.50
C PRO A 134 -30.82 16.28 -33.58
N ALA A 135 -30.49 15.74 -34.75
CA ALA A 135 -31.45 15.53 -35.84
C ALA A 135 -32.50 14.47 -35.47
N GLU A 136 -32.07 13.37 -34.86
CA GLU A 136 -32.96 12.29 -34.41
C GLU A 136 -33.87 12.76 -33.27
N ASN A 137 -33.35 13.57 -32.33
CA ASN A 137 -34.17 14.20 -31.30
C ASN A 137 -35.24 15.14 -31.89
N ARG A 138 -34.89 15.97 -32.88
CA ARG A 138 -35.87 16.84 -33.56
C ARG A 138 -36.96 16.03 -34.25
N LYS A 139 -36.60 14.90 -34.88
CA LYS A 139 -37.53 13.99 -35.53
C LYS A 139 -38.49 13.34 -34.53
N LEU A 140 -37.96 12.78 -33.44
CA LEU A 140 -38.77 12.19 -32.37
C LEU A 140 -39.72 13.21 -31.74
N GLN A 141 -39.26 14.45 -31.58
CA GLN A 141 -40.07 15.52 -31.01
C GLN A 141 -41.21 15.95 -31.96
N SER A 142 -40.95 16.00 -33.28
CA SER A 142 -41.97 16.17 -34.32
C SER A 142 -43.02 15.06 -34.29
N ASP A 143 -42.58 13.80 -34.20
CA ASP A 143 -43.46 12.64 -34.20
C ASP A 143 -44.32 12.58 -32.92
N LEU A 144 -43.74 12.96 -31.78
CA LEU A 144 -44.46 13.09 -30.51
C LEU A 144 -45.55 14.17 -30.59
N GLU A 145 -45.27 15.32 -31.18
CA GLU A 145 -46.27 16.38 -31.34
C GLU A 145 -47.38 15.99 -32.33
N ASN A 146 -47.05 15.26 -33.40
CA ASN A 146 -48.05 14.73 -34.33
C ASN A 146 -48.96 13.69 -33.67
N THR A 147 -48.40 12.76 -32.88
CA THR A 147 -49.18 11.74 -32.17
C THR A 147 -50.10 12.37 -31.11
N LYS A 148 -49.64 13.38 -30.37
CA LYS A 148 -50.50 14.15 -29.45
C LYS A 148 -51.68 14.80 -30.16
N LYS A 149 -51.45 15.45 -31.31
CA LYS A 149 -52.52 16.06 -32.11
C LYS A 149 -53.54 15.04 -32.59
N GLN A 150 -53.07 13.88 -33.07
CA GLN A 150 -53.95 12.79 -33.51
C GLN A 150 -54.79 12.24 -32.34
N LEU A 151 -54.18 12.05 -31.17
CA LEU A 151 -54.84 11.52 -29.99
C LEU A 151 -55.91 12.49 -29.48
N HIS A 152 -55.61 13.79 -29.45
CA HIS A 152 -56.60 14.82 -29.09
C HIS A 152 -57.76 14.89 -30.09
N ALA A 153 -57.49 14.73 -31.39
CA ALA A 153 -58.53 14.68 -32.42
C ALA A 153 -59.41 13.42 -32.27
N ALA A 154 -58.82 12.27 -31.97
CA ALA A 154 -59.55 11.03 -31.70
C ALA A 154 -60.43 11.14 -30.45
N LEU A 155 -59.91 11.77 -29.39
CA LEU A 155 -60.66 12.02 -28.16
C LEU A 155 -61.90 12.87 -28.42
N LYS A 156 -61.76 13.99 -29.15
CA LYS A 156 -62.91 14.83 -29.54
C LYS A 156 -63.97 14.07 -30.35
N ARG A 157 -63.56 13.18 -31.26
CA ARG A 157 -64.50 12.34 -32.02
C ARG A 157 -65.24 11.37 -31.11
N SER A 158 -64.51 10.69 -30.22
CA SER A 158 -65.08 9.77 -29.24
C SER A 158 -66.10 10.46 -28.32
N GLU A 159 -65.80 11.68 -27.87
CA GLU A 159 -66.74 12.48 -27.07
C GLU A 159 -68.01 12.83 -27.85
N ALA A 160 -67.88 13.20 -29.13
CA ALA A 160 -69.02 13.49 -30.00
C ALA A 160 -69.89 12.23 -30.22
N ASP A 161 -69.26 11.08 -30.46
CA ASP A 161 -69.95 9.80 -30.63
C ASP A 161 -70.68 9.38 -29.34
N CYS A 162 -70.07 9.61 -28.17
CA CYS A 162 -70.70 9.35 -26.87
C CYS A 162 -71.96 10.22 -26.67
N LYS A 163 -71.88 11.52 -26.95
CA LYS A 163 -73.04 12.42 -26.88
C LYS A 163 -74.17 11.99 -27.81
N LYS A 164 -73.83 11.55 -29.03
CA LYS A 164 -74.80 11.04 -30.01
C LYS A 164 -75.45 9.74 -29.54
N ALA A 165 -74.67 8.83 -28.97
CA ALA A 165 -75.18 7.58 -28.39
C ALA A 165 -76.12 7.85 -27.20
N GLN A 166 -75.78 8.84 -26.36
CA GLN A 166 -76.63 9.25 -25.25
C GLN A 166 -77.98 9.80 -25.71
N GLU A 167 -77.99 10.67 -26.73
CA GLU A 167 -79.24 11.20 -27.30
C GLU A 167 -80.07 10.09 -27.96
N ASN A 168 -79.44 9.16 -28.68
CA ASN A 168 -80.13 7.99 -29.23
C ASN A 168 -80.77 7.13 -28.11
N THR A 169 -80.10 6.99 -26.97
CA THR A 169 -80.63 6.26 -25.80
C THR A 169 -81.82 6.99 -25.19
N ARG A 170 -81.78 8.33 -25.13
CA ARG A 170 -82.90 9.17 -24.69
C ARG A 170 -84.11 8.99 -25.61
N GLN A 171 -83.89 9.07 -26.92
CA GLN A 171 -84.94 8.86 -27.93
C GLN A 171 -85.53 7.46 -27.88
N ALA A 172 -84.69 6.42 -27.73
CA ALA A 172 -85.17 5.04 -27.59
C ALA A 172 -86.03 4.85 -26.33
N SER A 173 -85.66 5.50 -25.23
CA SER A 173 -86.43 5.49 -23.98
C SER A 173 -87.79 6.18 -24.15
N GLU A 174 -87.82 7.31 -24.86
CA GLU A 174 -89.04 8.05 -25.16
C GLU A 174 -89.98 7.26 -26.07
N LEU A 175 -89.45 6.65 -27.14
CA LEU A 175 -90.20 5.72 -28.00
C LEU A 175 -90.75 4.53 -27.20
N ARG A 176 -89.97 3.96 -26.28
CA ARG A 176 -90.42 2.86 -25.41
C ARG A 176 -91.60 3.29 -24.53
N LEU A 177 -91.57 4.51 -23.99
CA LEU A 177 -92.66 5.08 -23.20
C LEU A 177 -93.93 5.29 -24.06
N GLN A 178 -93.77 5.82 -25.27
CA GLN A 178 -94.87 5.96 -26.23
C GLN A 178 -95.47 4.61 -26.59
N LEU A 179 -94.63 3.59 -26.81
CA LEU A 179 -95.06 2.23 -27.17
C LEU A 179 -95.83 1.57 -26.02
N ALA A 180 -95.39 1.75 -24.77
CA ALA A 180 -96.13 1.30 -23.58
C ALA A 180 -97.50 2.00 -23.45
N THR A 181 -97.56 3.30 -23.76
CA THR A 181 -98.80 4.08 -23.76
C THR A 181 -99.77 3.59 -24.84
N VAL A 182 -99.28 3.36 -26.06
CA VAL A 182 -100.06 2.78 -27.17
C VAL A 182 -100.54 1.37 -26.81
N GLN A 183 -99.70 0.53 -26.20
CA GLN A 183 -100.11 -0.80 -25.74
C GLN A 183 -101.21 -0.74 -24.67
N LYS A 184 -101.11 0.20 -23.71
CA LYS A 184 -102.15 0.41 -22.68
C LYS A 184 -103.47 0.86 -23.32
N ASN A 185 -103.41 1.80 -24.27
CA ASN A 185 -104.56 2.26 -25.02
C ASN A 185 -105.16 1.16 -25.89
N TYR A 186 -104.33 0.36 -26.55
CA TYR A 186 -104.75 -0.82 -27.30
C TYR A 186 -105.44 -1.85 -26.42
N LYS A 187 -104.91 -2.15 -25.21
CA LYS A 187 -105.59 -3.04 -24.23
C LYS A 187 -106.96 -2.49 -23.81
N LYS A 188 -107.09 -1.18 -23.59
CA LYS A 188 -108.38 -0.52 -23.30
C LYS A 188 -109.33 -0.61 -24.50
N LEU A 189 -108.85 -0.34 -25.72
CA LEU A 189 -109.63 -0.43 -26.95
C LEU A 189 -110.06 -1.88 -27.22
N LYS A 190 -109.20 -2.86 -26.99
CA LYS A 190 -109.49 -4.29 -27.13
C LYS A 190 -110.58 -4.73 -26.15
N LYS A 191 -110.56 -4.25 -24.90
CA LYS A 191 -111.65 -4.45 -23.94
C LYS A 191 -112.96 -3.80 -24.44
N LYS A 192 -112.91 -2.56 -24.94
CA LYS A 192 -114.08 -1.87 -25.52
C LYS A 192 -114.62 -2.55 -26.80
N LEU A 193 -113.73 -3.11 -27.62
CA LEU A 193 -114.05 -3.84 -28.84
C LEU A 193 -114.58 -5.25 -28.54
N GLN A 194 -114.12 -5.92 -27.49
CA GLN A 194 -114.73 -7.17 -26.99
C GLN A 194 -116.14 -6.95 -26.44
N SER A 195 -116.45 -5.76 -25.90
CA SER A 195 -117.81 -5.34 -25.57
C SER A 195 -118.63 -4.81 -26.77
N GLN A 196 -118.03 -4.63 -27.95
CA GLN A 196 -118.71 -4.13 -29.17
C GLN A 196 -118.73 -5.12 -30.34
N LYS A 197 -118.01 -6.25 -30.26
CA LYS A 197 -118.07 -7.33 -31.26
C LYS A 197 -119.02 -8.44 -30.79
N ALA A 198 -120.30 -8.10 -30.74
CA ALA A 198 -121.22 -8.78 -31.65
C ALA A 198 -121.01 -8.13 -33.03
N THR A 199 -120.74 -8.95 -34.05
CA THR A 199 -120.67 -8.58 -35.49
C THR A 199 -119.29 -8.16 -36.05
N THR A 200 -118.69 -9.15 -36.74
CA THR A 200 -118.05 -9.12 -38.08
C THR A 200 -116.79 -8.28 -38.38
N GLN A 201 -115.69 -9.02 -38.63
CA GLN A 201 -114.78 -9.00 -39.80
C GLN A 201 -113.33 -9.32 -39.38
N GLN A 202 -112.89 -10.54 -39.73
CA GLN A 202 -111.56 -11.12 -39.58
C GLN A 202 -110.91 -11.12 -40.98
N SER A 203 -109.99 -10.19 -41.26
CA SER A 203 -109.03 -10.39 -42.36
C SER A 203 -107.83 -9.44 -42.27
N GLN A 204 -108.05 -8.14 -41.96
CA GLN A 204 -106.95 -7.16 -41.94
C GLN A 204 -106.16 -7.08 -40.62
N THR A 205 -106.76 -7.50 -39.49
CA THR A 205 -106.12 -7.41 -38.16
C THR A 205 -105.05 -8.48 -37.95
N THR A 206 -105.21 -9.64 -38.59
CA THR A 206 -104.28 -10.77 -38.50
C THR A 206 -102.95 -10.45 -39.17
N THR A 207 -102.99 -9.82 -40.34
CA THR A 207 -101.79 -9.40 -41.10
C THR A 207 -100.98 -8.34 -40.35
N TRP A 208 -101.63 -7.35 -39.73
CA TRP A 208 -100.92 -6.30 -38.97
C TRP A 208 -100.25 -6.83 -37.70
N LEU A 209 -100.90 -7.77 -37.00
CA LEU A 209 -100.32 -8.42 -35.83
C LEU A 209 -99.15 -9.33 -36.21
N GLN A 210 -99.24 -10.04 -37.34
CA GLN A 210 -98.13 -10.84 -37.88
C GLN A 210 -96.93 -9.95 -38.23
N THR A 211 -97.12 -8.86 -38.98
CA THR A 211 -96.03 -7.92 -39.33
C THR A 211 -95.36 -7.31 -38.09
N ARG A 212 -96.14 -7.03 -37.03
CA ARG A 212 -95.60 -6.48 -35.79
C ARG A 212 -94.84 -7.51 -34.97
N ALA A 213 -95.27 -8.77 -34.97
CA ALA A 213 -94.55 -9.88 -34.35
C ALA A 213 -93.20 -10.12 -35.05
N SER A 214 -93.18 -10.14 -36.39
CA SER A 214 -91.92 -10.32 -37.14
C SER A 214 -90.92 -9.18 -36.94
N LYS A 215 -91.37 -7.93 -36.76
CA LYS A 215 -90.46 -6.81 -36.41
C LYS A 215 -89.86 -6.97 -35.02
N LEU A 216 -90.66 -7.42 -34.05
CA LEU A 216 -90.19 -7.68 -32.69
C LEU A 216 -89.15 -8.79 -32.66
N GLU A 217 -89.39 -9.86 -33.41
CA GLU A 217 -88.48 -10.99 -33.55
C GLU A 217 -87.15 -10.59 -34.21
N LEU A 218 -87.20 -9.73 -35.23
CA LEU A 218 -86.01 -9.14 -35.85
C LEU A 218 -85.22 -8.26 -34.86
N ASP A 219 -85.91 -7.43 -34.07
CA ASP A 219 -85.26 -6.56 -33.08
C ASP A 219 -84.64 -7.37 -31.93
N GLU A 220 -85.24 -8.50 -31.55
CA GLU A 220 -84.71 -9.43 -30.55
C GLU A 220 -83.43 -10.12 -31.05
N GLN A 221 -83.40 -10.55 -32.32
CA GLN A 221 -82.18 -11.08 -32.95
C GLN A 221 -81.05 -10.04 -33.04
N ARG A 222 -81.39 -8.78 -33.34
CA ARG A 222 -80.41 -7.67 -33.35
C ARG A 222 -79.85 -7.40 -31.96
N LEU A 223 -80.69 -7.47 -30.93
CA LEU A 223 -80.28 -7.29 -29.54
C LEU A 223 -79.33 -8.40 -29.09
N GLU A 224 -79.64 -9.66 -29.40
CA GLU A 224 -78.75 -10.78 -29.05
C GLU A 224 -77.41 -10.72 -29.80
N THR A 225 -77.43 -10.31 -31.08
CA THR A 225 -76.19 -10.07 -31.83
C THR A 225 -75.35 -8.94 -31.19
N ALA A 226 -75.99 -7.89 -30.66
CA ALA A 226 -75.30 -6.79 -30.00
C ALA A 226 -74.71 -7.20 -28.65
N LYS A 227 -75.43 -8.01 -27.85
CA LYS A 227 -74.93 -8.60 -26.61
C LYS A 227 -73.67 -9.43 -26.85
N PHE A 228 -73.72 -10.35 -27.81
CA PHE A 228 -72.57 -11.21 -28.12
C PHE A 228 -71.33 -10.38 -28.52
N LYS A 229 -71.51 -9.28 -29.27
CA LYS A 229 -70.41 -8.37 -29.62
C LYS A 229 -69.86 -7.61 -28.44
N LEU A 230 -70.69 -7.25 -27.46
CA LEU A 230 -70.25 -6.59 -26.22
C LEU A 230 -69.45 -7.56 -25.35
N GLU A 231 -69.96 -8.77 -25.15
CA GLU A 231 -69.29 -9.82 -24.39
C GLU A 231 -67.92 -10.17 -24.99
N LEU A 232 -67.82 -10.25 -26.32
CA LEU A 232 -66.54 -10.43 -27.01
C LEU A 232 -65.55 -9.28 -26.76
N ARG A 233 -66.05 -8.04 -26.62
CA ARG A 233 -65.20 -6.87 -26.32
C ARG A 233 -64.77 -6.86 -24.86
N GLU A 234 -65.66 -7.23 -23.95
CA GLU A 234 -65.39 -7.33 -22.52
C GLU A 234 -64.30 -8.37 -22.24
N ASN A 235 -64.39 -9.56 -22.85
CA ASN A 235 -63.34 -10.59 -22.75
C ASN A 235 -61.99 -10.10 -23.28
N LYS A 236 -61.98 -9.32 -24.39
CA LYS A 236 -60.75 -8.72 -24.92
C LYS A 236 -60.17 -7.63 -24.02
N LEU A 237 -61.01 -6.89 -23.32
CA LEU A 237 -60.56 -5.88 -22.36
C LEU A 237 -60.00 -6.55 -21.11
N SER A 238 -60.67 -7.57 -20.58
CA SER A 238 -60.19 -8.36 -19.45
C SER A 238 -58.82 -8.98 -19.72
N SER A 239 -58.62 -9.57 -20.91
CA SER A 239 -57.31 -10.13 -21.29
C SER A 239 -56.21 -9.05 -21.36
N LYS A 240 -56.53 -7.85 -21.84
CA LYS A 240 -55.56 -6.73 -21.87
C LYS A 240 -55.27 -6.18 -20.47
N GLU A 241 -56.26 -6.20 -19.58
CA GLU A 241 -56.09 -5.76 -18.20
C GLU A 241 -55.14 -6.69 -17.45
N GLU A 242 -55.27 -8.01 -17.66
CA GLU A 242 -54.36 -9.03 -17.12
C GLU A 242 -52.92 -8.84 -17.65
N GLU A 243 -52.74 -8.63 -18.97
CA GLU A 243 -51.41 -8.34 -19.55
C GLU A 243 -50.78 -7.06 -18.98
N LEU A 244 -51.59 -6.04 -18.66
CA LEU A 244 -51.09 -4.80 -18.06
C LEU A 244 -50.71 -4.99 -16.59
N GLU A 245 -51.43 -5.82 -15.86
CA GLU A 245 -51.11 -6.14 -14.47
C GLU A 245 -49.82 -6.96 -14.38
N GLU A 246 -49.63 -7.96 -15.26
CA GLU A 246 -48.37 -8.70 -15.34
C GLU A 246 -47.18 -7.77 -15.61
N LYS A 247 -47.34 -6.80 -16.52
CA LYS A 247 -46.29 -5.79 -16.80
C LYS A 247 -46.01 -4.90 -15.61
N ARG A 248 -47.03 -4.52 -14.82
CA ARG A 248 -46.86 -3.72 -13.60
C ARG A 248 -46.06 -4.49 -12.55
N VAL A 249 -46.41 -5.75 -12.33
CA VAL A 249 -45.70 -6.62 -11.38
C VAL A 249 -44.23 -6.79 -11.79
N ALA A 250 -43.97 -7.10 -13.06
CA ALA A 250 -42.60 -7.24 -13.57
C ALA A 250 -41.77 -5.96 -13.41
N LEU A 251 -42.37 -4.79 -13.64
CA LEU A 251 -41.68 -3.51 -13.45
C LEU A 251 -41.34 -3.27 -11.97
N GLN A 252 -42.26 -3.60 -11.07
CA GLN A 252 -42.06 -3.46 -9.63
C GLN A 252 -40.97 -4.41 -9.10
N GLU A 253 -40.92 -5.64 -9.60
CA GLU A 253 -39.84 -6.59 -9.30
C GLU A 253 -38.49 -6.06 -9.78
N GLN A 254 -38.42 -5.53 -11.00
CA GLN A 254 -37.21 -4.94 -11.56
C GLN A 254 -36.73 -3.73 -10.73
N GLU A 255 -37.63 -2.84 -10.30
CA GLU A 255 -37.29 -1.72 -9.41
C GLU A 255 -36.71 -2.20 -8.09
N GLN A 256 -37.28 -3.26 -7.51
CA GLN A 256 -36.80 -3.82 -6.25
C GLN A 256 -35.42 -4.47 -6.41
N GLU A 257 -35.15 -5.13 -7.54
CA GLU A 257 -33.81 -5.65 -7.87
C GLU A 257 -32.79 -4.52 -8.02
N HIS A 258 -33.13 -3.46 -8.74
CA HIS A 258 -32.26 -2.29 -8.87
C HIS A 258 -31.95 -1.65 -7.51
N LYS A 259 -32.95 -1.57 -6.63
CA LYS A 259 -32.76 -1.05 -5.26
C LYS A 259 -31.81 -1.93 -4.45
N ASN A 260 -31.98 -3.25 -4.52
CA ASN A 260 -31.08 -4.20 -3.85
C ASN A 260 -29.65 -4.12 -4.40
N ALA A 261 -29.49 -4.00 -5.72
CA ALA A 261 -28.20 -3.84 -6.37
C ALA A 261 -27.50 -2.54 -5.93
N ARG A 262 -28.25 -1.44 -5.87
CA ARG A 262 -27.74 -0.15 -5.38
C ARG A 262 -27.24 -0.24 -3.94
N SER A 263 -27.99 -0.89 -3.04
CA SER A 263 -27.55 -1.09 -1.66
C SER A 263 -26.26 -1.92 -1.56
N ARG A 264 -26.08 -2.93 -2.42
CA ARG A 264 -24.82 -3.71 -2.49
C ARG A 264 -23.65 -2.86 -2.95
N LEU A 265 -23.84 -2.04 -3.97
CA LEU A 265 -22.80 -1.12 -4.48
C LEU A 265 -22.43 -0.06 -3.45
N GLU A 266 -23.40 0.50 -2.73
CA GLU A 266 -23.15 1.45 -1.64
C GLU A 266 -22.31 0.82 -0.51
N ALA A 267 -22.59 -0.43 -0.14
CA ALA A 267 -21.80 -1.16 0.84
C ALA A 267 -20.36 -1.42 0.36
N GLN A 268 -20.16 -1.81 -0.90
CA GLN A 268 -18.83 -2.00 -1.50
C GLN A 268 -18.03 -0.70 -1.55
N ARG A 269 -18.68 0.40 -1.95
CA ARG A 269 -18.04 1.72 -1.98
C ARG A 269 -17.59 2.16 -0.60
N PHE A 270 -18.40 1.91 0.44
CA PHE A 270 -18.02 2.21 1.81
C PHE A 270 -16.79 1.41 2.28
N THR A 271 -16.66 0.14 1.90
CA THR A 271 -15.44 -0.64 2.20
C THR A 271 -14.21 -0.10 1.49
N LEU A 272 -14.34 0.27 0.21
CA LEU A 272 -13.23 0.85 -0.57
C LEU A 272 -12.80 2.21 -0.01
N ASP A 273 -13.73 3.09 0.35
CA ASP A 273 -13.43 4.39 0.94
C ASP A 273 -12.64 4.23 2.26
N LYS A 274 -12.96 3.22 3.07
CA LYS A 274 -12.18 2.89 4.28
C LYS A 274 -10.76 2.41 3.94
N GLU A 275 -10.58 1.62 2.89
CA GLU A 275 -9.27 1.15 2.47
C GLU A 275 -8.40 2.29 1.93
N ILE A 276 -8.96 3.14 1.07
CA ILE A 276 -8.30 4.35 0.55
C ILE A 276 -7.81 5.21 1.72
N LYS A 277 -8.68 5.48 2.71
CA LYS A 277 -8.31 6.26 3.89
C LYS A 277 -7.13 5.65 4.66
N ARG A 278 -7.11 4.32 4.85
CA ARG A 278 -5.97 3.65 5.51
C ARG A 278 -4.69 3.74 4.70
N HIS A 279 -4.79 3.64 3.37
CA HIS A 279 -3.64 3.80 2.48
C HIS A 279 -3.08 5.21 2.54
N ASP A 280 -3.93 6.24 2.59
CA ASP A 280 -3.51 7.62 2.72
C ASP A 280 -2.85 7.89 4.09
N GLU A 281 -3.45 7.40 5.17
CA GLU A 281 -2.88 7.48 6.52
C GLU A 281 -1.50 6.80 6.58
N LYS A 282 -1.36 5.62 5.98
CA LYS A 282 -0.07 4.92 5.89
C LYS A 282 0.94 5.70 5.05
N ALA A 283 0.54 6.21 3.89
CA ALA A 283 1.42 6.97 3.01
C ALA A 283 1.93 8.26 3.67
N THR A 284 1.09 8.93 4.47
CA THR A 284 1.52 10.12 5.24
C THR A 284 2.48 9.74 6.36
N ALA A 285 2.24 8.64 7.08
CA ALA A 285 3.15 8.14 8.10
C ALA A 285 4.52 7.73 7.51
N ASP A 286 4.53 7.03 6.37
CA ASP A 286 5.75 6.62 5.67
C ASP A 286 6.55 7.85 5.19
N LYS A 287 5.86 8.88 4.67
CA LYS A 287 6.50 10.16 4.30
C LYS A 287 7.14 10.84 5.51
N GLN A 288 6.44 10.89 6.64
CA GLN A 288 6.98 11.48 7.88
C GLN A 288 8.19 10.70 8.40
N ALA A 289 8.13 9.36 8.38
CA ALA A 289 9.24 8.50 8.77
C ALA A 289 10.47 8.72 7.87
N HIS A 290 10.28 8.79 6.55
CA HIS A 290 11.36 9.08 5.61
C HIS A 290 11.98 10.46 5.85
N VAL A 291 11.17 11.50 6.07
CA VAL A 291 11.68 12.85 6.38
C VAL A 291 12.51 12.84 7.66
N LYS A 292 12.06 12.10 8.69
CA LYS A 292 12.80 11.95 9.94
C LYS A 292 14.15 11.27 9.73
N ASP A 293 14.17 10.15 9.01
CA ASP A 293 15.42 9.42 8.68
C ASP A 293 16.40 10.32 7.90
N MET A 294 15.91 11.09 6.93
CA MET A 294 16.73 12.08 6.22
C MET A 294 17.35 13.13 7.15
N MET A 295 16.60 13.63 8.14
CA MET A 295 17.13 14.58 9.12
C MET A 295 18.22 13.94 9.99
N GLU A 296 18.01 12.71 10.44
CA GLU A 296 19.00 11.94 11.22
C GLU A 296 20.27 11.69 10.40
N GLN A 297 20.13 11.29 9.14
CA GLN A 297 21.26 11.13 8.21
C GLN A 297 22.04 12.43 8.00
N LYS A 298 21.33 13.55 7.84
CA LYS A 298 21.97 14.86 7.71
C LYS A 298 22.76 15.24 8.97
N ALA A 299 22.19 15.02 10.15
CA ALA A 299 22.87 15.25 11.42
C ALA A 299 24.14 14.39 11.57
N MET A 300 24.08 13.12 11.17
CA MET A 300 25.26 12.25 11.17
C MET A 300 26.35 12.74 10.21
N LEU A 301 25.98 13.23 9.02
CA LEU A 301 26.93 13.81 8.07
C LEU A 301 27.59 15.07 8.62
N ASP A 302 26.83 15.94 9.29
CA ASP A 302 27.37 17.14 9.93
C ASP A 302 28.37 16.76 11.05
N GLU A 303 28.08 15.73 11.84
CA GLU A 303 29.03 15.20 12.84
C GLU A 303 30.31 14.62 12.22
N ILE A 304 30.18 13.84 11.14
CA ILE A 304 31.34 13.30 10.42
C ILE A 304 32.22 14.43 9.91
N THR A 305 31.61 15.48 9.36
CA THR A 305 32.34 16.65 8.84
C THR A 305 33.10 17.36 9.97
N LYS A 306 32.45 17.61 11.11
CA LYS A 306 33.11 18.19 12.30
C LYS A 306 34.30 17.33 12.78
N LYS A 307 34.14 16.00 12.84
CA LYS A 307 35.22 15.09 13.24
C LYS A 307 36.37 15.10 12.24
N LYS A 308 36.07 15.20 10.94
CA LYS A 308 37.07 15.31 9.88
C LYS A 308 37.89 16.60 10.02
N ASP A 309 37.24 17.73 10.28
CA ASP A 309 37.92 19.01 10.47
C ASP A 309 38.80 19.01 11.74
N ALA A 310 38.31 18.41 12.83
CA ALA A 310 39.09 18.23 14.06
C ALA A 310 40.32 17.33 13.84
N LEU A 311 40.19 16.26 13.06
CA LEU A 311 41.32 15.40 12.67
C LEU A 311 42.35 16.16 11.84
N ALA A 312 41.92 16.97 10.88
CA ALA A 312 42.82 17.80 10.08
C ALA A 312 43.59 18.81 10.95
N SER A 313 42.93 19.40 11.95
CA SER A 313 43.58 20.27 12.94
C SER A 313 44.62 19.50 13.76
N HIS A 314 44.30 18.29 14.24
CA HIS A 314 45.24 17.45 14.98
C HIS A 314 46.46 17.05 14.13
N GLU A 315 46.26 16.72 12.86
CA GLU A 315 47.35 16.42 11.90
C GLU A 315 48.30 17.62 11.74
N SER A 316 47.73 18.83 11.66
CA SER A 316 48.50 20.08 11.61
C SER A 316 49.33 20.29 12.88
N LEU A 317 48.70 20.16 14.06
CA LEU A 317 49.39 20.28 15.35
C LEU A 317 50.50 19.24 15.51
N LYS A 318 50.29 18.01 15.04
CA LYS A 318 51.30 16.96 15.05
C LYS A 318 52.53 17.35 14.22
N LYS A 319 52.32 17.87 13.00
CA LYS A 319 53.43 18.38 12.16
C LYS A 319 54.20 19.49 12.85
N THR A 320 53.50 20.44 13.48
CA THR A 320 54.15 21.52 14.24
C THR A 320 54.94 20.98 15.43
N ALA A 321 54.41 20.01 16.16
CA ALA A 321 55.11 19.36 17.27
C ALA A 321 56.36 18.62 16.81
N ASP A 322 56.30 17.93 15.68
CA ASP A 322 57.46 17.22 15.11
C ASP A 322 58.54 18.19 14.61
N ASP A 323 58.17 19.34 14.03
CA ASP A 323 59.12 20.41 13.67
C ASP A 323 59.81 21.00 14.92
N TRP A 324 59.05 21.25 15.99
CA TRP A 324 59.61 21.68 17.26
C TRP A 324 60.58 20.67 17.86
N LYS A 325 60.24 19.37 17.85
CA LYS A 325 61.15 18.31 18.29
C LYS A 325 62.44 18.32 17.49
N GLN A 326 62.38 18.47 16.16
CA GLN A 326 63.58 18.56 15.33
C GLN A 326 64.44 19.79 15.67
N LYS A 327 63.81 20.94 15.95
CA LYS A 327 64.53 22.14 16.39
C LYS A 327 65.22 21.93 17.74
N CYS A 328 64.57 21.28 18.70
CA CYS A 328 65.19 20.92 19.98
C CYS A 328 66.40 20.00 19.77
N ILE A 329 66.27 18.94 18.97
CA ILE A 329 67.39 18.04 18.66
C ILE A 329 68.55 18.81 18.01
N ARG A 330 68.27 19.71 17.06
CA ARG A 330 69.31 20.56 16.44
C ARG A 330 70.00 21.45 17.46
N ALA A 331 69.24 22.14 18.31
CA ALA A 331 69.78 23.00 19.35
C ALA A 331 70.62 22.22 20.39
N GLU A 332 70.20 21.02 20.78
CA GLU A 332 70.98 20.13 21.65
C GLU A 332 72.29 19.70 20.99
N ASN A 333 72.26 19.34 19.71
CA ASN A 333 73.45 18.98 18.94
C ASN A 333 74.40 20.18 18.78
N GLU A 334 73.88 21.37 18.51
CA GLU A 334 74.65 22.62 18.43
C GLU A 334 75.27 22.97 19.79
N ALA A 335 74.52 22.83 20.89
CA ALA A 335 75.04 23.03 22.24
C ALA A 335 76.11 21.98 22.61
N ALA A 336 75.94 20.73 22.21
CA ALA A 336 76.94 19.69 22.37
C ALA A 336 78.20 20.00 21.55
N ALA A 337 78.05 20.39 20.29
CA ALA A 337 79.14 20.80 19.41
C ALA A 337 79.88 22.04 19.95
N ALA A 338 79.17 22.99 20.55
CA ALA A 338 79.76 24.16 21.19
C ALA A 338 80.50 23.80 22.50
N ARG A 339 80.08 22.77 23.24
CA ARG A 339 80.79 22.29 24.45
C ARG A 339 82.13 21.65 24.13
N VAL A 340 82.28 21.01 22.96
CA VAL A 340 83.53 20.37 22.53
C VAL A 340 84.74 21.33 22.56
N PRO A 341 84.72 22.51 21.89
CA PRO A 341 85.85 23.44 21.94
C PRO A 341 86.07 24.04 23.34
N TYR A 342 85.03 24.22 24.16
CA TYR A 342 85.20 24.65 25.56
C TYR A 342 85.94 23.59 26.39
N ALA A 343 85.60 22.31 26.24
CA ALA A 343 86.30 21.21 26.93
C ALA A 343 87.76 21.08 26.45
N THR A 344 88.03 21.28 25.16
CA THR A 344 89.39 21.30 24.61
C THR A 344 90.20 22.49 25.15
N LEU A 345 89.59 23.67 25.28
CA LEU A 345 90.23 24.85 25.85
C LEU A 345 90.54 24.67 27.34
N GLU A 346 89.64 24.05 28.10
CA GLU A 346 89.83 23.75 29.52
C GLU A 346 91.00 22.75 29.72
N SER A 347 91.07 21.70 28.91
CA SER A 347 92.21 20.77 28.90
C SER A 347 93.54 21.46 28.56
N LEU A 348 93.54 22.36 27.57
CA LEU A 348 94.73 23.13 27.20
C LEU A 348 95.14 24.11 28.31
N GLN A 349 94.19 24.67 29.06
CA GLN A 349 94.49 25.52 30.20
C GLN A 349 95.11 24.73 31.35
N ASP A 350 94.59 23.53 31.64
CA ASP A 350 95.16 22.65 32.67
C ASP A 350 96.57 22.18 32.31
N GLU A 351 96.81 21.84 31.05
CA GLU A 351 98.12 21.45 30.55
C GLU A 351 99.13 22.60 30.60
N ASN A 352 98.71 23.81 30.22
CA ASN A 352 99.52 25.02 30.39
C ASN A 352 99.81 25.33 31.87
N ARG A 353 98.85 25.10 32.77
CA ARG A 353 99.02 25.30 34.21
C ARG A 353 99.99 24.28 34.80
N PHE A 354 99.97 23.05 34.31
CA PHE A 354 100.92 22.00 34.67
C PHE A 354 102.34 22.33 34.19
N MET A 355 102.49 22.71 32.91
CA MET A 355 103.77 23.14 32.35
C MET A 355 104.35 24.35 33.09
N LYS A 356 103.51 25.31 33.48
CA LYS A 356 103.94 26.45 34.30
C LYS A 356 104.51 26.02 35.65
N LYS A 357 103.89 25.06 36.34
CA LYS A 357 104.44 24.51 37.60
C LYS A 357 105.80 23.84 37.41
N ILE A 358 106.02 23.15 36.29
CA ILE A 358 107.32 22.55 35.96
C ILE A 358 108.37 23.64 35.76
N VAL A 359 108.06 24.69 35.00
CA VAL A 359 108.98 25.82 34.76
C VAL A 359 109.31 26.54 36.07
N ASP A 360 108.31 26.87 36.89
CA ASP A 360 108.53 27.54 38.18
C ASP A 360 109.37 26.67 39.13
N SER A 361 109.23 25.34 39.08
CA SER A 361 110.06 24.40 39.83
C SER A 361 111.50 24.34 39.31
N LEU A 362 111.71 24.38 38.00
CA LEU A 362 113.04 24.38 37.39
C LEU A 362 113.77 25.69 37.70
N ASP A 363 113.10 26.84 37.65
CA ASP A 363 113.68 28.14 38.04
C ASP A 363 114.10 28.14 39.52
N ALA A 364 113.31 27.52 40.39
CA ALA A 364 113.68 27.33 41.79
C ALA A 364 114.95 26.47 41.96
N CYS A 365 115.10 25.39 41.18
CA CYS A 365 116.30 24.55 41.16
C CYS A 365 117.53 25.29 40.59
N CYS A 366 117.38 26.04 39.50
CA CYS A 366 118.47 26.85 38.94
C CYS A 366 118.92 27.96 39.89
N SER A 367 118.01 28.50 40.71
CA SER A 367 118.35 29.48 41.75
C SER A 367 119.14 28.86 42.91
N THR A 368 118.97 27.55 43.16
CA THR A 368 119.68 26.83 44.22
C THR A 368 121.07 26.39 43.76
N ASP A 369 121.23 25.97 42.50
CA ASP A 369 122.57 25.68 41.93
C ASP A 369 123.47 26.93 41.92
N ARG A 370 122.93 28.10 41.56
CA ARG A 370 123.67 29.37 41.68
C ARG A 370 124.12 29.67 43.11
N ARG A 371 123.28 29.38 44.10
CA ARG A 371 123.60 29.56 45.52
C ARG A 371 124.62 28.55 46.03
N ILE A 372 124.65 27.34 45.48
CA ILE A 372 125.65 26.31 45.78
C ILE A 372 127.01 26.69 45.17
N ASP A 373 127.04 27.20 43.94
CA ASP A 373 128.26 27.69 43.29
C ASP A 373 128.87 28.90 44.01
N ASP A 374 128.04 29.85 44.46
CA ASP A 374 128.51 31.00 45.25
C ASP A 374 129.05 30.57 46.63
N PHE A 375 128.42 29.58 47.26
CA PHE A 375 128.91 28.99 48.52
C PHE A 375 130.25 28.25 48.32
N ALA A 376 130.40 27.52 47.21
CA ALA A 376 131.64 26.82 46.86
C ALA A 376 132.79 27.81 46.59
N LYS A 377 132.53 28.92 45.89
CA LYS A 377 133.53 30.00 45.67
C LYS A 377 133.94 30.69 46.97
N HIS A 378 133.02 30.91 47.90
CA HIS A 378 133.35 31.46 49.21
C HIS A 378 134.26 30.53 50.03
N ARG A 379 134.01 29.21 50.01
CA ARG A 379 134.87 28.25 50.71
C ARG A 379 136.25 28.06 50.11
N VAL A 380 136.39 28.21 48.78
CA VAL A 380 137.71 28.14 48.12
C VAL A 380 138.56 29.36 48.49
N ASN A 381 137.96 30.54 48.71
CA ASN A 381 138.69 31.73 49.15
C ASN A 381 139.07 31.72 50.64
N ASP A 382 138.29 31.05 51.51
CA ASP A 382 138.59 30.94 52.94
C ASP A 382 139.74 29.94 53.24
N CYS A 383 140.02 28.99 52.33
CA CYS A 383 141.10 28.01 52.48
C CYS A 383 142.48 28.48 51.98
N THR A 384 142.58 29.62 51.29
CA THR A 384 143.83 30.11 50.69
C THR A 384 144.65 31.04 51.60
N TYR A 385 144.18 31.35 52.82
CA TYR A 385 144.87 32.25 53.77
C TYR A 385 145.55 31.54 54.97
N LEU A 386 145.64 30.21 54.98
CA LEU A 386 146.22 29.45 56.11
C LEU A 386 147.11 28.27 55.68
N VAL A 387 148.11 28.49 54.82
CA VAL A 387 149.34 27.66 54.79
C VAL A 387 150.54 28.51 54.36
N LEU A 388 151.54 28.50 55.25
CA LEU A 388 152.95 28.89 55.08
C LEU A 388 153.67 27.99 54.08
#